data_AF-A0A267DYH5-F1
#
_entry.id   AF-A0A267DYH5-F1
#
_cell.length_a   1.000
_cell.length_b   1.000
_cell.length_c   1.000
_cell.angle_alpha   90.00
_cell.angle_beta   90.00
_cell.angle_gamma   90.00
#
_symmetry.space_group_name_H-M   'P 1'
#
loop_
_entity.id
_entity.type
_entity.pdbx_description
1 polymer ?
#
loop_
_entity_poly.entity_id
_entity_poly.type
_entity_poly.pdbx_seq_one_letter_code
_entity_poly.pdbx_strand_id
1 'polypeptide(L)'
;MLPTKTLEETQLLAKYTETYNQIMDSLEDCFKSLEAYTGELVLQVSWACPQSNQEVPLSGYRVLVDGRQYGSALHQGMSSVRIKLSTDRPSHAVSMVALCESQGTQSPESNVVEVLTDPFQPMAFYCIHEVHCGEKWPKKGCCLYQETLAVERRNFLNYYNPGFLNQFVPAPAAHVQQLPGGERQRLFPPGGPKSVTLLCFWTRWCVASIRYVKFFVRLAAELRRQFDFVAIATQRFDNAHERSALQHCIKELALETDGLTHVYAVDRVKGSNDEPMSTAEAFHIVGVPFFVAVHSEGYIAWRGRYCALDYSSFEEEMSQVLRSVKDKTRLDDQLSVENGQPAVDHSHAKRAYDDSNVALHPANSFAGTAGSKKPSKQSPAKISISTRPYSGRPSSASASGGGGGGGSGGGASQRRRRSGSAFKRD
;
A
#
# COMPACT_ATOMS: atom_id res chain seq x y z
N MET A 1 -8.61 -48.29 18.92
CA MET A 1 -9.97 -47.70 18.92
C MET A 1 -9.79 -46.20 19.01
N LEU A 2 -10.24 -45.45 18.00
CA LEU A 2 -10.28 -43.98 18.08
C LEU A 2 -11.41 -43.58 19.04
N PRO A 3 -11.25 -42.56 19.90
CA PRO A 3 -12.32 -42.12 20.77
C PRO A 3 -13.49 -41.63 19.91
N THR A 4 -14.65 -42.26 20.03
CA THR A 4 -15.91 -41.74 19.47
C THR A 4 -16.27 -40.48 20.24
N LYS A 5 -16.20 -39.32 19.56
CA LYS A 5 -16.65 -38.04 20.13
C LYS A 5 -18.10 -38.18 20.59
N THR A 6 -18.41 -37.59 21.74
CA THR A 6 -19.77 -37.62 22.28
C THR A 6 -20.72 -36.81 21.38
N LEU A 7 -22.03 -37.08 21.47
CA LEU A 7 -23.05 -36.33 20.71
C LEU A 7 -22.98 -34.82 21.03
N GLU A 8 -22.70 -34.48 22.29
CA GLU A 8 -22.51 -33.10 22.76
C GLU A 8 -21.27 -32.45 22.15
N GLU A 9 -20.13 -33.15 22.10
CA GLU A 9 -18.92 -32.65 21.42
C GLU A 9 -19.14 -32.40 19.92
N THR A 10 -19.96 -33.23 19.28
CA THR A 10 -20.29 -33.10 17.86
C THR A 10 -21.21 -31.89 17.61
N GLN A 11 -22.21 -31.67 18.46
CA GLN A 11 -23.09 -30.50 18.39
C GLN A 11 -22.36 -29.19 18.69
N LEU A 12 -21.46 -29.22 19.69
CA LEU A 12 -20.63 -28.07 20.05
C LEU A 12 -19.67 -27.72 18.90
N LEU A 13 -19.03 -28.71 18.29
CA LEU A 13 -18.16 -28.52 17.13
C LEU A 13 -18.93 -27.94 15.94
N ALA A 14 -20.13 -28.44 15.65
CA ALA A 14 -20.97 -27.90 14.58
C ALA A 14 -21.32 -26.42 14.80
N LYS A 15 -21.67 -26.05 16.04
CA LYS A 15 -21.95 -24.65 16.41
C LYS A 15 -20.71 -23.76 16.29
N TYR A 16 -19.53 -24.26 16.69
CA TYR A 16 -18.27 -23.54 16.50
C TYR A 16 -17.95 -23.34 15.02
N THR A 17 -18.11 -24.38 14.19
CA THR A 17 -17.89 -24.30 12.75
C THR A 17 -18.85 -23.30 12.09
N GLU A 18 -20.13 -23.31 12.47
CA GLU A 18 -21.11 -22.34 11.96
C GLU A 18 -20.73 -20.90 12.34
N THR A 19 -20.38 -20.67 13.61
CA THR A 19 -19.95 -19.34 14.09
C THR A 19 -18.68 -18.88 13.38
N TYR A 20 -17.70 -19.78 13.22
CA TYR A 20 -16.48 -19.51 12.48
C TYR A 20 -16.78 -19.09 11.04
N ASN A 21 -17.62 -19.84 10.33
CA ASN A 21 -18.00 -19.52 8.95
C ASN A 21 -18.70 -18.15 8.86
N GLN A 22 -19.63 -17.85 9.77
CA GLN A 22 -20.30 -16.54 9.82
C GLN A 22 -19.32 -15.37 10.03
N ILE A 23 -18.32 -15.55 10.91
CA ILE A 23 -17.26 -14.56 11.13
C ILE A 23 -16.42 -14.40 9.86
N MET A 24 -16.04 -15.50 9.22
CA MET A 24 -15.22 -15.49 8.00
C MET A 24 -15.95 -14.82 6.84
N ASP A 25 -17.24 -15.10 6.64
CA ASP A 25 -18.07 -14.46 5.62
C ASP A 25 -18.19 -12.94 5.89
N SER A 26 -18.44 -12.56 7.15
CA SER A 26 -18.53 -11.15 7.55
C SER A 26 -17.21 -10.41 7.32
N LEU A 27 -16.07 -11.05 7.64
CA LEU A 27 -14.74 -10.50 7.36
C LEU A 27 -14.49 -10.36 5.86
N GLU A 28 -14.92 -11.32 5.05
CA GLU A 28 -14.77 -11.26 3.60
C GLU A 28 -15.56 -10.08 3.00
N ASP A 29 -16.78 -9.86 3.47
CA ASP A 29 -17.59 -8.71 3.08
C ASP A 29 -16.96 -7.38 3.50
N CYS A 30 -16.37 -7.31 4.70
CA CYS A 30 -15.56 -6.17 5.11
C CYS A 30 -14.40 -5.95 4.13
N PHE A 31 -13.64 -6.99 3.76
CA PHE A 31 -12.54 -6.87 2.81
C PHE A 31 -12.99 -6.44 1.41
N LYS A 32 -14.19 -6.86 0.96
CA LYS A 32 -14.78 -6.38 -0.31
C LYS A 32 -15.05 -4.89 -0.26
N SER A 33 -15.59 -4.41 0.86
CA SER A 33 -15.86 -2.98 1.03
C SER A 33 -14.60 -2.11 1.06
N LEU A 34 -13.46 -2.70 1.47
CA LEU A 34 -12.17 -2.02 1.57
C LEU A 34 -11.48 -1.77 0.24
N GLU A 35 -11.90 -2.45 -0.84
CA GLU A 35 -11.39 -2.21 -2.20
C GLU A 35 -11.53 -0.72 -2.60
N ALA A 36 -12.61 -0.06 -2.16
CA ALA A 36 -12.84 1.35 -2.45
C ALA A 36 -11.85 2.30 -1.75
N TYR A 37 -11.00 1.79 -0.85
CA TYR A 37 -10.10 2.53 0.04
C TYR A 37 -8.62 2.13 -0.13
N THR A 38 -8.26 1.45 -1.21
CA THR A 38 -6.89 0.95 -1.45
C THR A 38 -5.97 2.01 -2.05
N GLY A 39 -5.64 3.00 -1.23
CA GLY A 39 -4.71 4.06 -1.59
C GLY A 39 -5.33 5.22 -2.38
N GLU A 40 -6.66 5.32 -2.36
CA GLU A 40 -7.41 6.48 -2.82
C GLU A 40 -8.39 6.94 -1.73
N LEU A 41 -8.48 8.25 -1.52
CA LEU A 41 -9.50 8.90 -0.71
C LEU A 41 -10.64 9.38 -1.62
N VAL A 42 -11.84 8.84 -1.41
CA VAL A 42 -13.05 9.31 -2.11
C VAL A 42 -13.59 10.55 -1.41
N LEU A 43 -13.69 11.64 -2.16
CA LEU A 43 -14.10 12.95 -1.67
C LEU A 43 -15.35 13.42 -2.39
N GLN A 44 -16.39 13.83 -1.64
CA GLN A 44 -17.51 14.58 -2.21
C GLN A 44 -17.24 16.07 -2.10
N VAL A 45 -16.97 16.70 -3.25
CA VAL A 45 -16.76 18.14 -3.39
C VAL A 45 -18.08 18.78 -3.75
N SER A 46 -18.52 19.77 -2.99
CA SER A 46 -19.73 20.56 -3.30
C SER A 46 -19.40 22.04 -3.29
N TRP A 47 -20.01 22.82 -4.17
CA TRP A 47 -19.72 24.24 -4.31
C TRP A 47 -21.01 25.05 -4.45
N ALA A 48 -20.90 26.33 -4.13
CA ALA A 48 -21.91 27.33 -4.47
C ALA A 48 -21.30 28.32 -5.45
N CYS A 49 -21.99 28.55 -6.57
CA CYS A 49 -21.68 29.61 -7.52
C CYS A 49 -22.80 30.66 -7.42
N PRO A 50 -22.74 31.58 -6.45
CA PRO A 50 -23.67 32.70 -6.40
C PRO A 50 -23.40 33.58 -7.62
N GLN A 51 -24.18 33.43 -8.69
CA GLN A 51 -24.02 34.19 -9.93
C GLN A 51 -23.94 35.69 -9.61
N SER A 52 -22.84 36.34 -10.00
CA SER A 52 -22.68 37.79 -9.80
C SER A 52 -22.79 38.60 -11.08
N ASN A 53 -23.08 37.99 -12.24
CA ASN A 53 -23.31 38.74 -13.48
C ASN A 53 -24.28 37.99 -14.42
N GLN A 54 -25.44 38.59 -14.71
CA GLN A 54 -26.43 38.03 -15.64
C GLN A 54 -25.98 38.09 -17.11
N GLU A 55 -24.95 38.88 -17.42
CA GLU A 55 -24.45 39.09 -18.77
C GLU A 55 -23.48 38.00 -19.25
N VAL A 56 -22.96 37.18 -18.34
CA VAL A 56 -21.99 36.11 -18.66
C VAL A 56 -22.58 34.76 -18.29
N PRO A 57 -23.20 34.05 -19.25
CA PRO A 57 -23.77 32.73 -18.98
C PRO A 57 -22.66 31.74 -18.62
N LEU A 58 -22.89 31.04 -17.52
CA LEU A 58 -22.06 29.94 -17.05
C LEU A 58 -22.27 28.74 -17.97
N SER A 59 -21.20 28.20 -18.55
CA SER A 59 -21.23 26.99 -19.37
C SER A 59 -20.88 25.72 -18.58
N GLY A 60 -20.18 25.86 -17.45
CA GLY A 60 -19.79 24.71 -16.64
C GLY A 60 -18.77 25.00 -15.55
N TYR A 61 -18.14 23.94 -15.06
CA TYR A 61 -17.11 24.01 -14.03
C TYR A 61 -15.91 23.12 -14.35
N ARG A 62 -14.73 23.54 -13.90
CA ARG A 62 -13.51 22.74 -13.90
C ARG A 62 -13.07 22.53 -12.46
N VAL A 63 -12.89 21.27 -12.05
CA VAL A 63 -12.24 20.94 -10.78
C VAL A 63 -10.74 20.85 -11.01
N LEU A 64 -9.97 21.44 -10.09
CA LEU A 64 -8.53 21.39 -10.08
C LEU A 64 -8.07 20.60 -8.85
N VAL A 65 -7.13 19.69 -9.06
CA VAL A 65 -6.40 18.97 -8.00
C VAL A 65 -4.92 19.21 -8.22
N ASP A 66 -4.25 19.77 -7.23
CA ASP A 66 -2.85 20.20 -7.29
C ASP A 66 -2.56 21.10 -8.52
N GLY A 67 -3.49 22.02 -8.79
CA GLY A 67 -3.42 22.96 -9.92
C GLY A 67 -3.70 22.33 -11.30
N ARG A 68 -4.00 21.03 -11.38
CA ARG A 68 -4.29 20.33 -12.64
C ARG A 68 -5.77 19.98 -12.76
N GLN A 69 -6.31 20.05 -13.97
CA GLN A 69 -7.70 19.66 -14.22
C GLN A 69 -7.93 18.19 -13.82
N TYR A 70 -8.92 17.98 -12.95
CA TYR A 70 -9.40 16.66 -12.58
C TYR A 70 -10.57 16.26 -13.47
N GLY A 71 -10.41 15.17 -14.23
CA GLY A 71 -11.44 14.67 -15.13
C GLY A 71 -11.81 15.65 -16.25
N SER A 72 -13.04 15.55 -16.75
CA SER A 72 -13.59 16.47 -17.76
C SER A 72 -14.28 17.67 -17.11
N ALA A 73 -14.55 18.71 -17.91
CA ALA A 73 -15.41 19.81 -17.48
C ALA A 73 -16.81 19.29 -17.09
N LEU A 74 -17.38 19.89 -16.07
CA LEU A 74 -18.69 19.56 -15.50
C LEU A 74 -19.75 20.51 -16.04
N HIS A 75 -20.98 20.03 -16.17
CA HIS A 75 -22.11 20.81 -16.65
C HIS A 75 -22.52 21.91 -15.66
N GLN A 76 -23.02 23.04 -16.16
CA GLN A 76 -23.44 24.21 -15.37
C GLN A 76 -24.46 23.90 -14.25
N GLY A 77 -25.28 22.86 -14.43
CA GLY A 77 -26.29 22.44 -13.45
C GLY A 77 -25.74 21.63 -12.27
N MET A 78 -24.45 21.29 -12.27
CA MET A 78 -23.82 20.53 -11.20
C MET A 78 -23.41 21.45 -10.05
N SER A 79 -23.66 21.00 -8.82
CA SER A 79 -23.21 21.66 -7.58
C SER A 79 -22.36 20.76 -6.69
N SER A 80 -22.17 19.50 -7.10
CA SER A 80 -21.28 18.56 -6.43
C SER A 80 -20.73 17.52 -7.40
N VAL A 81 -19.58 16.94 -7.04
CA VAL A 81 -18.95 15.83 -7.75
C VAL A 81 -18.20 14.95 -6.75
N ARG A 82 -18.07 13.66 -7.04
CA ARG A 82 -17.14 12.79 -6.32
C ARG A 82 -15.82 12.75 -7.08
N ILE A 83 -14.74 13.01 -6.36
CA ILE A 83 -13.38 12.85 -6.86
C ILE A 83 -12.65 11.81 -6.03
N LYS A 84 -11.61 11.22 -6.61
CA LYS A 84 -10.69 10.32 -5.94
C LYS A 84 -9.31 10.98 -5.87
N LEU A 85 -8.81 11.14 -4.64
CA LEU A 85 -7.48 11.66 -4.37
C LEU A 85 -6.55 10.48 -4.10
N SER A 86 -5.31 10.57 -4.57
CA SER A 86 -4.31 9.55 -4.28
C SER A 86 -3.88 9.66 -2.82
N THR A 87 -3.40 8.58 -2.20
CA THR A 87 -2.76 8.64 -0.87
C THR A 87 -1.23 8.55 -1.00
N ASP A 88 -0.68 8.74 -2.21
CA ASP A 88 0.76 8.82 -2.45
C ASP A 88 1.39 10.08 -1.86
N ARG A 89 0.59 11.13 -1.72
CA ARG A 89 0.94 12.42 -1.12
C ARG A 89 0.20 12.59 0.22
N PRO A 90 0.80 13.36 1.15
CA PRO A 90 0.19 13.60 2.45
C PRO A 90 -1.01 14.54 2.40
N SER A 91 -1.07 15.41 1.37
CA SER A 91 -2.19 16.31 1.13
C SER A 91 -2.35 16.64 -0.36
N HIS A 92 -3.54 17.12 -0.70
CA HIS A 92 -3.89 17.65 -2.01
C HIS A 92 -4.59 19.00 -1.91
N ALA A 93 -4.30 19.88 -2.86
CA ALA A 93 -4.98 21.16 -3.02
C ALA A 93 -6.16 21.00 -3.99
N VAL A 94 -7.39 21.20 -3.50
CA VAL A 94 -8.61 21.11 -4.32
C VAL A 94 -9.22 22.50 -4.50
N SER A 95 -9.46 22.88 -5.75
CA SER A 95 -10.08 24.16 -6.10
C SER A 95 -10.93 24.02 -7.37
N MET A 96 -11.64 25.09 -7.74
CA MET A 96 -12.52 25.09 -8.89
C MET A 96 -12.50 26.40 -9.67
N VAL A 97 -12.81 26.30 -10.95
CA VAL A 97 -12.98 27.43 -11.86
C VAL A 97 -14.33 27.29 -12.55
N ALA A 98 -15.10 28.38 -12.61
CA ALA A 98 -16.31 28.46 -13.42
C ALA A 98 -15.95 28.80 -14.88
N LEU A 99 -16.59 28.08 -15.81
CA LEU A 99 -16.42 28.27 -17.25
C LEU A 99 -17.59 29.08 -17.79
N CYS A 100 -17.31 30.00 -18.70
CA CYS A 100 -18.33 30.83 -19.34
C CYS A 100 -18.50 30.43 -20.82
N GLU A 101 -19.62 30.79 -21.45
CA GLU A 101 -19.87 30.46 -22.87
C GLU A 101 -18.98 31.26 -23.84
N SER A 102 -18.54 32.46 -23.46
CA SER A 102 -17.59 33.23 -24.26
C SER A 102 -16.23 32.54 -24.29
N GLN A 103 -15.74 32.21 -25.49
CA GLN A 103 -14.50 31.45 -25.68
C GLN A 103 -13.34 32.09 -24.91
N GLY A 104 -12.76 31.33 -23.98
CA GLY A 104 -11.58 31.74 -23.20
C GLY A 104 -11.87 32.51 -21.92
N THR A 105 -13.13 32.90 -21.64
CA THR A 105 -13.47 33.57 -20.39
C THR A 105 -13.75 32.55 -19.29
N GLN A 106 -13.04 32.67 -18.18
CA GLN A 106 -13.16 31.81 -17.00
C GLN A 106 -13.21 32.70 -15.76
N SER A 107 -13.86 32.23 -14.70
CA SER A 107 -13.76 32.95 -13.43
C SER A 107 -12.32 32.91 -12.90
N PRO A 108 -11.98 33.80 -11.93
CA PRO A 108 -10.89 33.51 -11.03
C PRO A 108 -11.08 32.14 -10.36
N GLU A 109 -9.98 31.54 -9.94
CA GLU A 109 -9.99 30.32 -9.14
C GLU A 109 -10.70 30.57 -7.80
N SER A 110 -11.44 29.56 -7.33
CA SER A 110 -12.07 29.59 -6.02
C SER A 110 -11.03 29.65 -4.89
N ASN A 111 -11.51 29.68 -3.65
CA ASN A 111 -10.63 29.32 -2.54
C ASN A 111 -10.11 27.89 -2.73
N VAL A 112 -8.86 27.66 -2.35
CA VAL A 112 -8.26 26.32 -2.28
C VAL A 112 -8.69 25.67 -0.97
N VAL A 113 -9.04 24.39 -1.02
CA VAL A 113 -9.26 23.55 0.15
C VAL A 113 -8.18 22.47 0.17
N GLU A 114 -7.34 22.51 1.20
CA GLU A 114 -6.35 21.47 1.44
C GLU A 114 -7.04 20.25 2.05
N VAL A 115 -6.79 19.08 1.46
CA VAL A 115 -7.33 17.80 1.92
C VAL A 115 -6.16 16.93 2.35
N LEU A 116 -6.12 16.58 3.64
CA LEU A 116 -5.12 15.67 4.19
C LEU A 116 -5.50 14.23 3.85
N THR A 117 -4.65 13.57 3.07
CA THR A 117 -4.77 12.15 2.69
C THR A 117 -3.88 11.24 3.53
N ASP A 118 -2.90 11.79 4.24
CA ASP A 118 -1.97 11.05 5.10
C ASP A 118 -2.64 10.10 6.13
N PRO A 119 -3.78 10.44 6.76
CA PRO A 119 -4.45 9.53 7.68
C PRO A 119 -5.16 8.35 6.98
N PHE A 120 -5.47 8.49 5.68
CA PHE A 120 -6.27 7.52 4.92
C PHE A 120 -5.38 6.49 4.24
N GLN A 121 -4.49 5.88 5.03
CA GLN A 121 -3.50 4.98 4.48
C GLN A 121 -4.13 3.68 3.97
N PRO A 122 -3.61 3.13 2.88
CA PRO A 122 -4.05 1.84 2.39
C PRO A 122 -3.94 0.76 3.47
N MET A 123 -4.94 -0.11 3.56
CA MET A 123 -4.97 -1.19 4.55
C MET A 123 -3.90 -2.27 4.31
N ALA A 124 -3.30 -2.29 3.12
CA ALA A 124 -2.21 -3.22 2.81
C ALA A 124 -0.88 -2.71 3.36
N PHE A 125 -0.28 -3.48 4.28
CA PHE A 125 1.05 -3.22 4.85
C PHE A 125 2.17 -3.96 4.10
N TYR A 126 1.80 -4.85 3.17
CA TYR A 126 2.71 -5.74 2.47
C TYR A 126 2.28 -6.00 1.03
N CYS A 127 3.26 -6.13 0.16
CA CYS A 127 3.13 -6.29 -1.27
C CYS A 127 3.87 -7.56 -1.70
N ILE A 128 3.12 -8.59 -2.11
CA ILE A 128 3.71 -9.85 -2.58
C ILE A 128 4.10 -9.71 -4.04
N HIS A 129 5.33 -10.11 -4.39
CA HIS A 129 5.84 -10.00 -5.75
C HIS A 129 4.99 -10.78 -6.77
N GLU A 130 4.50 -11.97 -6.39
CA GLU A 130 3.66 -12.83 -7.24
C GLU A 130 2.31 -12.21 -7.58
N VAL A 131 1.74 -11.39 -6.70
CA VAL A 131 0.47 -10.69 -7.00
C VAL A 131 0.70 -9.69 -8.14
N HIS A 132 1.93 -9.20 -8.31
CA HIS A 132 2.26 -8.10 -9.23
C HIS A 132 3.47 -8.41 -10.10
N CYS A 133 3.26 -9.23 -11.13
CA CYS A 133 4.22 -9.40 -12.23
C CYS A 133 3.92 -8.39 -13.36
N GLY A 134 4.59 -7.23 -13.36
CA GLY A 134 4.53 -6.28 -14.49
C GLY A 134 4.83 -4.82 -14.15
N GLU A 135 5.04 -3.99 -15.18
CA GLU A 135 5.27 -2.56 -15.01
C GLU A 135 3.97 -1.82 -14.66
N LYS A 136 3.91 -1.26 -13.44
CA LYS A 136 2.94 -0.22 -13.00
C LYS A 136 1.56 -0.74 -12.57
N TRP A 137 1.54 -1.74 -11.69
CA TRP A 137 0.34 -2.09 -10.92
C TRP A 137 0.60 -1.95 -9.40
N PRO A 138 -0.31 -1.31 -8.64
CA PRO A 138 -1.48 -0.60 -9.15
C PRO A 138 -1.04 0.67 -9.90
N LYS A 139 -1.87 1.15 -10.85
CA LYS A 139 -1.57 2.40 -11.58
C LYS A 139 -1.44 3.60 -10.63
N LYS A 140 -2.09 3.51 -9.45
CA LYS A 140 -2.02 4.42 -8.28
C LYS A 140 -2.40 3.63 -7.02
N GLY A 141 -1.85 3.96 -5.84
CA GLY A 141 -2.25 3.37 -4.55
C GLY A 141 -1.44 2.15 -4.10
N CYS A 142 -2.10 1.20 -3.44
CA CYS A 142 -1.49 -0.02 -2.89
C CYS A 142 -2.09 -1.30 -3.47
N CYS A 143 -1.49 -2.45 -3.13
CA CYS A 143 -2.07 -3.77 -3.39
C CYS A 143 -3.46 -3.90 -2.75
N LEU A 144 -4.40 -4.54 -3.43
CA LEU A 144 -5.67 -4.89 -2.81
C LEU A 144 -5.41 -5.92 -1.71
N TYR A 145 -5.93 -5.67 -0.51
CA TYR A 145 -5.75 -6.60 0.61
C TYR A 145 -6.24 -8.02 0.27
N GLN A 146 -7.35 -8.13 -0.48
CA GLN A 146 -7.92 -9.40 -0.90
C GLN A 146 -7.00 -10.21 -1.82
N GLU A 147 -6.28 -9.55 -2.71
CA GLU A 147 -5.36 -10.23 -3.62
C GLU A 147 -4.14 -10.75 -2.86
N THR A 148 -3.58 -9.92 -1.97
CA THR A 148 -2.52 -10.33 -1.04
C THR A 148 -2.97 -11.52 -0.20
N LEU A 149 -4.15 -11.43 0.43
CA LEU A 149 -4.72 -12.50 1.26
C LEU A 149 -4.96 -13.79 0.47
N ALA A 150 -5.44 -13.69 -0.77
CA ALA A 150 -5.68 -14.84 -1.62
C ALA A 150 -4.38 -15.59 -1.95
N VAL A 151 -3.27 -14.87 -2.16
CA VAL A 151 -1.96 -15.48 -2.39
C VAL A 151 -1.38 -16.06 -1.09
N GLU A 152 -1.49 -15.34 0.03
CA GLU A 152 -1.06 -15.86 1.34
C GLU A 152 -1.78 -17.16 1.70
N ARG A 153 -3.10 -17.25 1.46
CA ARG A 153 -3.88 -18.47 1.71
C ARG A 153 -3.47 -19.65 0.84
N ARG A 154 -3.01 -19.41 -0.40
CA ARG A 154 -2.59 -20.49 -1.31
C ARG A 154 -1.23 -21.07 -0.93
N ASN A 155 -0.27 -20.23 -0.52
CA ASN A 155 1.09 -20.67 -0.20
C ASN A 155 1.51 -20.24 1.22
N PHE A 156 0.66 -20.45 2.23
CA PHE A 156 0.89 -19.98 3.61
C PHE A 156 2.28 -20.32 4.16
N LEU A 157 2.77 -21.53 3.89
CA LEU A 157 4.09 -22.00 4.34
C LEU A 157 5.25 -21.15 3.79
N ASN A 158 5.09 -20.55 2.62
CA ASN A 158 6.13 -19.71 2.00
C ASN A 158 6.09 -18.25 2.48
N TYR A 159 5.03 -17.85 3.19
CA TYR A 159 4.80 -16.47 3.64
C TYR A 159 4.86 -16.32 5.17
N TYR A 160 5.28 -17.35 5.90
CA TYR A 160 5.49 -17.27 7.35
C TYR A 160 6.49 -16.15 7.70
N ASN A 161 6.25 -15.47 8.83
CA ASN A 161 7.10 -14.41 9.34
C ASN A 161 8.12 -15.01 10.32
N PRO A 162 9.39 -15.23 9.94
CA PRO A 162 10.29 -16.09 10.71
C PRO A 162 10.73 -15.51 12.05
N GLY A 163 10.85 -14.18 12.15
CA GLY A 163 11.37 -13.54 13.34
C GLY A 163 12.85 -13.89 13.58
N PHE A 164 13.19 -14.17 14.83
CA PHE A 164 14.54 -14.61 15.21
C PHE A 164 14.82 -16.02 14.72
N LEU A 165 15.99 -16.21 14.11
CA LEU A 165 16.40 -17.53 13.63
C LEU A 165 17.16 -18.28 14.72
N ASN A 166 16.80 -19.55 14.92
CA ASN A 166 17.49 -20.48 15.83
C ASN A 166 18.77 -21.07 15.23
N GLN A 167 19.00 -20.84 13.93
CA GLN A 167 20.17 -21.32 13.21
C GLN A 167 20.96 -20.15 12.63
N PHE A 168 22.28 -20.25 12.66
CA PHE A 168 23.19 -19.28 12.07
C PHE A 168 23.22 -19.41 10.55
N VAL A 169 22.25 -18.77 9.88
CA VAL A 169 22.18 -18.73 8.42
C VAL A 169 23.11 -17.63 7.91
N PRO A 170 24.17 -17.92 7.13
CA PRO A 170 25.04 -16.88 6.60
C PRO A 170 24.28 -15.96 5.65
N ALA A 171 24.59 -14.66 5.68
CA ALA A 171 24.02 -13.72 4.73
C ALA A 171 24.48 -14.06 3.29
N PRO A 172 23.55 -14.12 2.30
CA PRO A 172 23.91 -14.39 0.91
C PRO A 172 24.98 -13.43 0.36
N ALA A 173 25.92 -13.98 -0.42
CA ALA A 173 26.95 -13.21 -1.10
C ALA A 173 26.36 -12.48 -2.33
N ALA A 174 25.71 -11.34 -2.07
CA ALA A 174 25.11 -10.50 -3.10
C ALA A 174 26.04 -9.34 -3.52
N HIS A 175 25.94 -8.92 -4.78
CA HIS A 175 26.50 -7.64 -5.22
C HIS A 175 25.40 -6.62 -5.45
N VAL A 176 25.70 -5.40 -5.02
CA VAL A 176 24.82 -4.26 -5.06
C VAL A 176 25.56 -3.06 -5.62
N GLN A 177 24.83 -2.07 -6.09
CA GLN A 177 25.37 -0.80 -6.52
C GLN A 177 24.74 0.32 -5.71
N GLN A 178 25.58 1.14 -5.11
CA GLN A 178 25.17 2.27 -4.28
C GLN A 178 24.62 3.41 -5.14
N LEU A 179 23.61 4.11 -4.62
CA LEU A 179 23.03 5.29 -5.24
C LEU A 179 23.48 6.57 -4.51
N PRO A 180 23.75 7.66 -5.24
CA PRO A 180 23.75 7.79 -6.71
C PRO A 180 25.10 7.37 -7.35
N GLY A 181 25.05 6.52 -8.38
CA GLY A 181 26.18 6.30 -9.30
C GLY A 181 27.41 5.60 -8.73
N GLY A 182 27.30 4.94 -7.57
CA GLY A 182 28.41 4.23 -6.95
C GLY A 182 28.88 3.03 -7.78
N GLU A 183 30.03 2.47 -7.41
CA GLU A 183 30.55 1.26 -8.05
C GLU A 183 29.80 0.00 -7.58
N ARG A 184 29.89 -1.04 -8.40
CA ARG A 184 29.42 -2.38 -8.01
C ARG A 184 30.32 -2.91 -6.91
N GLN A 185 29.70 -3.32 -5.80
CA GLN A 185 30.40 -3.85 -4.63
C GLN A 185 29.62 -5.02 -4.02
N ARG A 186 30.27 -5.78 -3.13
CA ARG A 186 29.56 -6.77 -2.31
C ARG A 186 28.67 -6.06 -1.28
N LEU A 187 27.51 -6.63 -0.98
CA LEU A 187 26.62 -6.12 0.06
C LEU A 187 27.33 -6.09 1.42
N PHE A 188 28.12 -7.12 1.71
CA PHE A 188 28.98 -7.21 2.90
C PHE A 188 30.41 -7.60 2.50
N PRO A 189 31.43 -7.13 3.23
CA PRO A 189 32.80 -7.56 3.01
C PRO A 189 32.97 -9.05 3.39
N PRO A 190 34.06 -9.70 2.94
CA PRO A 190 34.40 -11.05 3.40
C PRO A 190 34.58 -11.06 4.93
N GLY A 191 33.66 -11.71 5.64
CA GLY A 191 33.61 -11.72 7.12
C GLY A 191 32.33 -11.15 7.72
N GLY A 192 31.44 -10.55 6.93
CA GLY A 192 30.18 -9.97 7.41
C GLY A 192 30.27 -8.45 7.63
N PRO A 193 29.18 -7.81 8.08
CA PRO A 193 29.17 -6.38 8.34
C PRO A 193 30.02 -6.02 9.57
N LYS A 194 30.49 -4.77 9.64
CA LYS A 194 31.28 -4.30 10.80
C LYS A 194 30.44 -4.11 12.06
N SER A 195 29.15 -3.88 11.91
CA SER A 195 28.18 -3.74 12.99
C SER A 195 26.90 -4.49 12.63
N VAL A 196 25.99 -4.62 13.60
CA VAL A 196 24.66 -5.14 13.30
C VAL A 196 24.00 -4.25 12.25
N THR A 197 23.58 -4.85 11.14
CA THR A 197 23.04 -4.13 9.99
C THR A 197 21.57 -4.50 9.77
N LEU A 198 20.69 -3.49 9.70
CA LEU A 198 19.30 -3.69 9.26
C LEU A 198 19.19 -3.44 7.75
N LEU A 199 18.68 -4.44 7.04
CA LEU A 199 18.35 -4.36 5.62
C LEU A 199 16.85 -4.11 5.45
N CYS A 200 16.48 -3.16 4.61
CA CYS A 200 15.10 -2.92 4.19
C CYS A 200 14.96 -3.21 2.69
N PHE A 201 14.28 -4.29 2.34
CA PHE A 201 13.88 -4.60 0.98
C PHE A 201 12.61 -3.84 0.64
N TRP A 202 12.65 -2.99 -0.39
CA TRP A 202 11.54 -2.10 -0.72
C TRP A 202 11.37 -1.92 -2.23
N THR A 203 10.27 -1.28 -2.62
CA THR A 203 9.98 -0.88 -3.99
C THR A 203 9.28 0.48 -4.09
N ARG A 204 9.52 1.19 -5.18
CA ARG A 204 8.99 2.53 -5.45
C ARG A 204 7.56 2.58 -5.99
N TRP A 205 6.98 1.45 -6.37
CA TRP A 205 5.67 1.41 -7.04
C TRP A 205 4.50 1.08 -6.11
N CYS A 206 4.78 0.69 -4.86
CA CYS A 206 3.74 0.37 -3.88
C CYS A 206 3.77 1.37 -2.72
N VAL A 207 2.62 2.02 -2.43
CA VAL A 207 2.47 2.98 -1.32
C VAL A 207 2.83 2.37 0.02
N ALA A 208 2.46 1.10 0.26
CA ALA A 208 2.83 0.38 1.48
C ALA A 208 4.36 0.32 1.64
N SER A 209 5.06 -0.06 0.58
CA SER A 209 6.52 -0.12 0.61
C SER A 209 7.17 1.25 0.79
N ILE A 210 6.62 2.30 0.15
CA ILE A 210 7.10 3.68 0.31
C ILE A 210 6.94 4.17 1.76
N ARG A 211 5.80 3.86 2.39
CA ARG A 211 5.53 4.24 3.78
C ARG A 211 6.60 3.68 4.72
N TYR A 212 6.89 2.39 4.61
CA TYR A 212 7.83 1.74 5.52
C TYR A 212 9.28 2.11 5.25
N VAL A 213 9.67 2.38 3.99
CA VAL A 213 11.03 2.91 3.76
C VAL A 213 11.18 4.31 4.37
N LYS A 214 10.13 5.14 4.44
CA LYS A 214 10.17 6.41 5.19
C LYS A 214 10.37 6.20 6.69
N PHE A 215 9.68 5.23 7.30
CA PHE A 215 9.91 4.86 8.70
C PHE A 215 11.34 4.36 8.91
N PHE A 216 11.82 3.50 8.01
CA PHE A 216 13.19 2.98 8.04
C PHE A 216 14.25 4.09 7.93
N VAL A 217 14.07 5.07 7.05
CA VAL A 217 14.95 6.25 6.91
C VAL A 217 15.02 7.03 8.22
N ARG A 218 13.87 7.26 8.86
CA ARG A 218 13.82 7.97 10.14
C ARG A 218 14.53 7.18 11.25
N LEU A 219 14.30 5.87 11.33
CA LEU A 219 14.97 4.98 12.29
C LEU A 219 16.49 4.99 12.09
N ALA A 220 16.94 4.93 10.83
CA ALA A 220 18.36 4.99 10.49
C ALA A 220 18.99 6.30 10.98
N ALA A 221 18.32 7.43 10.79
CA ALA A 221 18.80 8.73 11.26
C ALA A 221 18.96 8.78 12.80
N GLU A 222 18.00 8.18 13.53
CA GLU A 222 17.97 8.14 15.00
C GLU A 222 19.02 7.18 15.57
N LEU A 223 19.31 6.07 14.89
CA LEU A 223 20.16 4.98 15.40
C LEU A 223 21.50 4.79 14.69
N ARG A 224 21.87 5.63 13.71
CA ARG A 224 23.12 5.56 12.91
C ARG A 224 24.43 5.45 13.69
N ARG A 225 24.45 5.79 14.98
CA ARG A 225 25.63 5.68 15.84
C ARG A 225 25.82 4.28 16.42
N GLN A 226 24.78 3.45 16.38
CA GLN A 226 24.74 2.14 17.03
C GLN A 226 24.67 0.99 16.03
N PHE A 227 24.05 1.22 14.88
CA PHE A 227 23.74 0.20 13.87
C PHE A 227 23.95 0.76 12.46
N ASP A 228 24.17 -0.15 11.52
CA ASP A 228 24.23 0.16 10.09
C ASP A 228 22.88 -0.10 9.40
N PHE A 229 22.56 0.69 8.37
CA PHE A 229 21.29 0.61 7.67
C PHE A 229 21.49 0.58 6.15
N VAL A 230 20.83 -0.35 5.48
CA VAL A 230 20.86 -0.47 4.02
C VAL A 230 19.45 -0.64 3.46
N ALA A 231 19.03 0.28 2.60
CA ALA A 231 17.78 0.18 1.85
C ALA A 231 18.06 -0.43 0.47
N ILE A 232 17.47 -1.59 0.18
CA ILE A 232 17.68 -2.38 -1.02
C ILE A 232 16.43 -2.29 -1.90
N ALA A 233 16.53 -1.62 -3.04
CA ALA A 233 15.48 -1.64 -4.05
C ALA A 233 15.45 -3.00 -4.75
N THR A 234 14.28 -3.66 -4.73
CA THR A 234 14.08 -5.03 -5.22
C THR A 234 13.75 -5.15 -6.71
N GLN A 235 13.35 -4.04 -7.35
CA GLN A 235 13.05 -4.02 -8.78
C GLN A 235 14.33 -4.23 -9.61
N ARG A 236 14.19 -4.78 -10.83
CA ARG A 236 15.27 -4.75 -11.83
C ARG A 236 15.51 -3.33 -12.31
N PHE A 237 16.78 -2.97 -12.46
CA PHE A 237 17.23 -1.66 -12.95
C PHE A 237 18.18 -1.85 -14.13
N ASP A 238 17.67 -2.51 -15.16
CA ASP A 238 18.46 -3.01 -16.29
C ASP A 238 18.95 -1.86 -17.17
N ASN A 239 18.23 -0.74 -17.19
CA ASN A 239 18.57 0.43 -18.00
C ASN A 239 18.78 1.72 -17.18
N ALA A 240 19.43 2.72 -17.80
CA ALA A 240 19.76 3.99 -17.14
C ALA A 240 18.52 4.79 -16.73
N HIS A 241 17.44 4.70 -17.51
CA HIS A 241 16.19 5.41 -17.23
C HIS A 241 15.54 4.93 -15.92
N GLU A 242 15.50 3.62 -15.69
CA GLU A 242 14.99 3.06 -14.43
C GLU A 242 15.84 3.47 -13.22
N ARG A 243 17.16 3.50 -13.38
CA ARG A 243 18.09 3.98 -12.35
C ARG A 243 17.86 5.46 -12.02
N SER A 244 17.70 6.29 -13.04
CA SER A 244 17.37 7.72 -12.87
C SER A 244 16.00 7.91 -12.22
N ALA A 245 15.00 7.07 -12.57
CA ALA A 245 13.68 7.12 -11.95
C ALA A 245 13.73 6.74 -10.45
N LEU A 246 14.54 5.76 -10.06
CA LEU A 246 14.76 5.43 -8.65
C LEU A 246 15.45 6.57 -7.90
N GLN A 247 16.49 7.16 -8.47
CA GLN A 247 17.17 8.32 -7.87
C GLN A 247 16.23 9.52 -7.71
N HIS A 248 15.42 9.82 -8.72
CA HIS A 248 14.41 10.87 -8.64
C HIS A 248 13.41 10.58 -7.51
N CYS A 249 12.95 9.33 -7.41
CA CYS A 249 12.02 8.90 -6.36
C CYS A 249 12.61 9.07 -4.95
N ILE A 250 13.87 8.68 -4.75
CA ILE A 250 14.59 8.87 -3.47
C ILE A 250 14.63 10.34 -3.07
N LYS A 251 14.94 11.23 -4.03
CA LYS A 251 14.99 12.68 -3.79
C LYS A 251 13.61 13.28 -3.53
N GLU A 252 12.64 12.95 -4.37
CA GLU A 252 11.26 13.46 -4.28
C GLU A 252 10.60 13.07 -2.95
N LEU A 253 10.89 11.85 -2.45
CA LEU A 253 10.37 11.35 -1.19
C LEU A 253 11.23 11.71 0.03
N ALA A 254 12.32 12.47 -0.16
CA ALA A 254 13.28 12.83 0.88
C ALA A 254 13.80 11.61 1.68
N LEU A 255 14.14 10.53 0.99
CA LEU A 255 14.65 9.29 1.62
C LEU A 255 16.15 9.33 1.92
N GLU A 256 16.82 10.44 1.63
CA GLU A 256 18.25 10.62 1.90
C GLU A 256 18.44 11.00 3.37
N THR A 257 19.30 10.26 4.07
CA THR A 257 19.72 10.58 5.44
C THR A 257 21.12 10.06 5.69
N ASP A 258 21.84 10.73 6.60
CA ASP A 258 23.15 10.26 7.03
C ASP A 258 23.04 8.91 7.75
N GLY A 259 23.96 7.99 7.45
CA GLY A 259 23.98 6.66 8.08
C GLY A 259 23.06 5.62 7.42
N LEU A 260 22.38 5.99 6.34
CA LEU A 260 21.64 5.08 5.48
C LEU A 260 22.31 4.95 4.11
N THR A 261 22.52 3.70 3.67
CA THR A 261 22.98 3.42 2.32
C THR A 261 21.83 2.95 1.43
N HIS A 262 21.56 3.65 0.33
CA HIS A 262 20.63 3.20 -0.70
C HIS A 262 21.36 2.39 -1.77
N VAL A 263 20.86 1.20 -2.06
CA VAL A 263 21.43 0.32 -3.07
C VAL A 263 20.35 -0.35 -3.91
N TYR A 264 20.75 -0.85 -5.08
CA TYR A 264 19.97 -1.84 -5.83
C TYR A 264 20.82 -3.06 -6.16
N ALA A 265 20.16 -4.20 -6.35
CA ALA A 265 20.83 -5.45 -6.72
C ALA A 265 21.31 -5.42 -8.18
N VAL A 266 22.58 -5.76 -8.41
CA VAL A 266 23.19 -5.74 -9.76
C VAL A 266 23.25 -7.12 -10.38
N ASP A 267 23.41 -8.14 -9.54
CA ASP A 267 23.68 -9.50 -9.98
C ASP A 267 22.51 -10.44 -9.76
N ARG A 268 22.52 -11.50 -10.56
CA ARG A 268 21.90 -12.75 -10.16
C ARG A 268 22.90 -13.53 -9.30
N VAL A 269 22.56 -13.77 -8.04
CA VAL A 269 23.28 -14.65 -7.11
C VAL A 269 23.22 -16.08 -7.67
N LYS A 270 24.28 -16.88 -7.52
CA LYS A 270 24.22 -18.31 -7.87
C LYS A 270 23.36 -19.04 -6.84
N GLY A 271 22.25 -19.64 -7.28
CA GLY A 271 21.44 -20.52 -6.45
C GLY A 271 22.10 -21.88 -6.22
N SER A 272 21.49 -22.70 -5.36
CA SER A 272 21.96 -24.07 -5.05
C SER A 272 22.07 -24.98 -6.29
N ASN A 273 21.30 -24.67 -7.33
CA ASN A 273 21.24 -25.44 -8.58
C ASN A 273 22.03 -24.78 -9.72
N ASP A 274 22.97 -23.86 -9.40
CA ASP A 274 23.66 -22.99 -10.36
C ASP A 274 22.74 -22.06 -11.19
N GLU A 275 21.42 -22.09 -10.95
CA GLU A 275 20.49 -21.15 -11.56
C GLU A 275 20.66 -19.75 -10.97
N PRO A 276 20.68 -18.71 -11.82
CA PRO A 276 20.95 -17.37 -11.39
C PRO A 276 19.67 -16.74 -10.78
N MET A 277 19.69 -16.46 -9.47
CA MET A 277 18.57 -15.95 -8.67
C MET A 277 18.76 -14.46 -8.31
N SER A 278 17.70 -13.68 -8.14
CA SER A 278 17.81 -12.29 -7.68
C SER A 278 18.30 -12.18 -6.22
N THR A 279 18.83 -11.04 -5.80
CA THR A 279 19.17 -10.80 -4.38
C THR A 279 17.96 -10.97 -3.47
N ALA A 280 16.77 -10.55 -3.91
CA ALA A 280 15.54 -10.78 -3.16
C ALA A 280 15.28 -12.29 -2.98
N GLU A 281 15.38 -13.08 -4.05
CA GLU A 281 15.23 -14.54 -3.98
C GLU A 281 16.30 -15.19 -3.07
N ALA A 282 17.55 -14.72 -3.12
CA ALA A 282 18.64 -15.25 -2.30
C ALA A 282 18.40 -15.06 -0.80
N PHE A 283 17.73 -13.97 -0.43
CA PHE A 283 17.27 -13.72 0.93
C PHE A 283 15.87 -14.32 1.20
N HIS A 284 15.31 -15.12 0.28
CA HIS A 284 13.94 -15.65 0.31
C HIS A 284 12.88 -14.56 0.56
N ILE A 285 13.01 -13.43 -0.15
CA ILE A 285 12.09 -12.29 -0.09
C ILE A 285 11.02 -12.44 -1.16
N VAL A 286 9.83 -12.77 -0.71
CA VAL A 286 8.65 -13.03 -1.56
C VAL A 286 7.77 -11.80 -1.78
N GLY A 287 8.15 -10.66 -1.18
CA GLY A 287 7.43 -9.39 -1.23
C GLY A 287 8.05 -8.33 -0.32
N VAL A 288 7.52 -7.11 -0.37
CA VAL A 288 8.04 -5.91 0.28
C VAL A 288 6.94 -5.08 0.98
N PRO A 289 7.25 -4.27 2.01
CA PRO A 289 8.54 -4.15 2.67
C PRO A 289 8.91 -5.41 3.44
N PHE A 290 10.19 -5.75 3.47
CA PHE A 290 10.71 -6.88 4.25
C PHE A 290 12.04 -6.51 4.89
N PHE A 291 12.22 -6.88 6.15
CA PHE A 291 13.36 -6.48 6.96
C PHE A 291 14.23 -7.68 7.32
N VAL A 292 15.54 -7.49 7.32
CA VAL A 292 16.52 -8.53 7.68
C VAL A 292 17.59 -7.89 8.56
N ALA A 293 17.77 -8.38 9.78
CA ALA A 293 18.85 -7.97 10.66
C ALA A 293 20.01 -8.98 10.58
N VAL A 294 21.18 -8.48 10.20
CA VAL A 294 22.40 -9.25 10.05
C VAL A 294 23.33 -8.92 11.21
N HIS A 295 23.79 -9.94 11.93
CA HIS A 295 24.76 -9.80 13.01
C HIS A 295 26.14 -9.42 12.45
N SER A 296 26.99 -8.80 13.27
CA SER A 296 28.37 -8.43 12.89
C SER A 296 29.25 -9.63 12.50
N GLU A 297 28.89 -10.83 12.93
CA GLU A 297 29.54 -12.08 12.51
C GLU A 297 29.09 -12.60 11.13
N GLY A 298 28.22 -11.86 10.43
CA GLY A 298 27.83 -12.17 9.04
C GLY A 298 26.67 -13.15 8.86
N TYR A 299 25.95 -13.49 9.92
CA TYR A 299 24.76 -14.33 9.85
C TYR A 299 23.46 -13.52 9.99
N ILE A 300 22.38 -14.00 9.39
CA ILE A 300 21.03 -13.46 9.55
C ILE A 300 20.52 -13.89 10.92
N ALA A 301 20.31 -12.93 11.81
CA ALA A 301 19.85 -13.18 13.18
C ALA A 301 18.32 -13.06 13.30
N TRP A 302 17.74 -12.14 12.54
CA TRP A 302 16.30 -11.92 12.49
C TRP A 302 15.89 -11.54 11.07
N ARG A 303 14.70 -11.97 10.65
CA ARG A 303 14.11 -11.57 9.39
C ARG A 303 12.60 -11.58 9.50
N GLY A 304 11.95 -10.59 8.90
CA GLY A 304 10.51 -10.54 8.98
C GLY A 304 9.82 -9.34 8.37
N ARG A 305 8.51 -9.38 8.51
CA ARG A 305 7.56 -8.31 8.19
C ARG A 305 7.08 -7.72 9.50
N TYR A 306 6.84 -6.42 9.54
CA TYR A 306 6.22 -5.80 10.71
C TYR A 306 5.14 -4.85 10.25
N CYS A 307 3.93 -5.02 10.79
CA CYS A 307 2.74 -4.25 10.43
C CYS A 307 2.53 -3.12 11.45
N ALA A 308 3.34 -2.08 11.36
CA ALA A 308 3.20 -0.86 12.14
C ALA A 308 2.08 0.07 11.59
N LEU A 309 1.22 0.54 12.50
CA LEU A 309 0.22 1.57 12.19
C LEU A 309 0.78 2.99 12.18
N ASP A 310 1.93 3.21 12.81
CA ASP A 310 2.61 4.50 12.88
C ASP A 310 4.12 4.30 13.09
N TYR A 311 4.86 5.41 13.09
CA TYR A 311 6.30 5.37 13.30
C TYR A 311 6.68 4.93 14.72
N SER A 312 5.91 5.31 15.74
CA SER A 312 6.25 4.99 17.13
C SER A 312 6.27 3.48 17.35
N SER A 313 5.24 2.79 16.86
CA SER A 313 5.13 1.34 16.94
C SER A 313 6.22 0.63 16.13
N PHE A 314 6.62 1.22 15.00
CA PHE A 314 7.73 0.73 14.17
C PHE A 314 9.08 0.87 14.86
N GLU A 315 9.35 2.05 15.43
CA GLU A 315 10.60 2.39 16.08
C GLU A 315 10.84 1.56 17.32
N GLU A 316 9.81 1.38 18.17
CA GLU A 316 9.88 0.52 19.36
C GLU A 316 10.30 -0.91 19.00
N GLU A 317 9.57 -1.55 18.09
CA GLU A 317 9.80 -2.94 17.70
C GLU A 317 11.16 -3.13 17.02
N MET A 318 11.46 -2.33 15.99
CA MET A 318 12.72 -2.49 15.24
C MET A 318 13.93 -2.15 16.10
N SER A 319 13.81 -1.20 17.03
CA SER A 319 14.88 -0.92 18.00
C SER A 319 15.09 -2.09 18.96
N GLN A 320 14.01 -2.72 19.42
CA GLN A 320 14.11 -3.93 20.25
C GLN A 320 14.79 -5.07 19.49
N VAL A 321 14.38 -5.34 18.25
CA VAL A 321 15.01 -6.34 17.39
C VAL A 321 16.51 -6.08 17.26
N LEU A 322 16.93 -4.84 16.95
CA LEU A 322 18.35 -4.53 16.76
C LEU A 322 19.18 -4.69 18.03
N ARG A 323 18.65 -4.29 19.19
CA ARG A 323 19.31 -4.49 20.49
C ARG A 323 19.45 -5.98 20.79
N SER A 324 18.37 -6.75 20.63
CA SER A 324 18.40 -8.20 20.84
C SER A 324 19.35 -8.92 19.88
N VAL A 325 19.43 -8.50 18.60
CA VAL A 325 20.42 -9.06 17.66
C VAL A 325 21.83 -8.75 18.11
N LYS A 326 22.11 -7.52 18.57
CA LYS A 326 23.43 -7.11 19.04
C LYS A 326 23.89 -7.90 20.27
N ASP A 327 22.96 -8.22 21.16
CA ASP A 327 23.25 -8.96 22.39
C ASP A 327 23.25 -10.48 22.17
N LYS A 328 22.77 -10.97 21.01
CA LYS A 328 22.73 -12.40 20.70
C LYS A 328 24.13 -12.95 20.47
N THR A 329 24.57 -13.85 21.36
CA THR A 329 25.85 -14.55 21.20
C THR A 329 25.65 -15.94 20.58
N ARG A 330 26.70 -16.47 19.96
CA ARG A 330 26.71 -17.86 19.47
C ARG A 330 26.53 -18.91 20.56
N LEU A 331 26.81 -18.56 21.82
CA LEU A 331 26.70 -19.46 22.97
C LEU A 331 25.25 -19.62 23.43
N ASP A 332 24.43 -18.58 23.29
CA ASP A 332 23.02 -18.60 23.71
C ASP A 332 22.19 -19.63 22.92
N ASP A 333 22.51 -19.85 21.64
CA ASP A 333 21.83 -20.86 20.80
C ASP A 333 22.31 -22.29 21.11
N GLN A 334 23.57 -22.51 21.55
CA GLN A 334 24.05 -23.85 21.92
C GLN A 334 23.32 -24.40 23.16
N LEU A 335 23.07 -23.54 24.15
CA LEU A 335 22.28 -23.87 25.35
C LEU A 335 20.79 -24.08 25.04
N SER A 336 20.27 -23.44 23.99
CA SER A 336 18.88 -23.58 23.54
C SER A 336 18.64 -24.90 22.82
N VAL A 337 19.64 -25.41 22.08
CA VAL A 337 19.59 -26.72 21.42
C VAL A 337 19.72 -27.87 22.42
N GLU A 338 20.51 -27.71 23.49
CA GLU A 338 20.66 -28.74 24.54
C GLU A 338 19.43 -28.89 25.44
N ASN A 339 18.58 -27.85 25.57
CA ASN A 339 17.40 -27.85 26.45
C ASN A 339 16.06 -28.20 25.75
N GLY A 340 16.10 -28.83 24.57
CA GLY A 340 14.99 -29.67 24.11
C GLY A 340 13.89 -29.01 23.27
N GLN A 341 14.24 -28.37 22.15
CA GLN A 341 13.34 -28.31 21.00
C GLN A 341 13.95 -29.07 19.82
N PRO A 342 13.31 -30.15 19.33
CA PRO A 342 13.83 -30.87 18.17
C PRO A 342 13.78 -29.94 16.95
N ALA A 343 14.92 -29.80 16.29
CA ALA A 343 15.01 -29.16 14.98
C ALA A 343 14.05 -29.88 14.03
N VAL A 344 13.05 -29.17 13.53
CA VAL A 344 12.17 -29.71 12.50
C VAL A 344 12.96 -29.68 11.19
N ASP A 345 13.49 -30.85 10.82
CA ASP A 345 14.14 -31.08 9.53
C ASP A 345 13.07 -30.97 8.43
N HIS A 346 13.03 -29.83 7.73
CA HIS A 346 12.02 -29.53 6.72
C HIS A 346 12.38 -30.07 5.32
N SER A 347 13.17 -31.15 5.24
CA SER A 347 13.39 -31.82 3.96
C SER A 347 12.20 -32.67 3.50
N HIS A 348 11.27 -33.08 4.38
CA HIS A 348 10.04 -33.77 3.98
C HIS A 348 8.88 -33.61 5.00
N ALA A 349 7.97 -32.66 4.80
CA ALA A 349 6.74 -32.63 5.59
C ALA A 349 5.51 -32.11 4.80
N LYS A 350 4.90 -32.99 4.00
CA LYS A 350 3.45 -32.97 3.79
C LYS A 350 2.77 -33.52 5.04
N ARG A 351 2.57 -32.70 6.07
CA ARG A 351 1.58 -32.99 7.12
C ARG A 351 0.81 -31.73 7.46
N ALA A 352 -0.51 -31.88 7.52
CA ALA A 352 -1.45 -30.84 7.89
C ALA A 352 -1.08 -30.31 9.28
N TYR A 353 -0.91 -28.99 9.40
CA TYR A 353 -0.55 -28.33 10.64
C TYR A 353 -1.78 -27.63 11.23
N ASP A 354 -1.89 -27.73 12.56
CA ASP A 354 -3.00 -27.34 13.42
C ASP A 354 -3.00 -25.82 13.69
N ASP A 355 -4.20 -25.22 13.71
CA ASP A 355 -4.46 -23.77 13.57
C ASP A 355 -4.31 -22.97 14.89
N SER A 356 -3.71 -23.58 15.92
CA SER A 356 -3.88 -23.13 17.30
C SER A 356 -2.81 -22.18 17.85
N ASN A 357 -1.77 -21.81 17.08
CA ASN A 357 -0.63 -21.02 17.59
C ASN A 357 -0.28 -19.80 16.73
N VAL A 358 -1.28 -19.00 16.34
CA VAL A 358 -1.04 -17.66 15.79
C VAL A 358 -1.27 -16.64 16.90
N ALA A 359 -0.18 -16.06 17.41
CA ALA A 359 -0.24 -14.90 18.30
C ALA A 359 -0.70 -13.67 17.50
N LEU A 360 -1.99 -13.35 17.60
CA LEU A 360 -2.55 -12.06 17.17
C LEU A 360 -2.43 -11.09 18.35
N HIS A 361 -1.51 -10.13 18.28
CA HIS A 361 -1.49 -9.00 19.22
C HIS A 361 -2.53 -7.95 18.80
N PRO A 362 -3.45 -7.54 19.70
CA PRO A 362 -4.55 -6.63 19.36
C PRO A 362 -4.15 -5.15 19.45
N ALA A 363 -4.52 -4.38 18.43
CA ALA A 363 -4.51 -2.92 18.45
C ALA A 363 -5.78 -2.39 19.15
N ASN A 364 -5.66 -1.78 20.33
CA ASN A 364 -6.75 -1.11 21.03
C ASN A 364 -6.33 0.30 21.46
N SER A 365 -6.99 1.33 20.92
CA SER A 365 -7.57 2.47 21.67
C SER A 365 -8.01 3.60 20.73
N PHE A 366 -9.32 3.78 20.55
CA PHE A 366 -9.93 4.98 19.98
C PHE A 366 -10.98 5.49 20.98
N ALA A 367 -10.77 6.68 21.52
CA ALA A 367 -11.77 7.43 22.27
C ALA A 367 -11.85 8.84 21.67
N GLY A 368 -12.99 9.18 21.09
CA GLY A 368 -13.26 10.50 20.52
C GLY A 368 -14.09 11.38 21.45
N THR A 369 -14.11 12.69 21.17
CA THR A 369 -15.22 13.58 21.57
C THR A 369 -15.37 14.73 20.58
N ALA A 370 -16.60 14.93 20.12
CA ALA A 370 -17.04 15.99 19.24
C ALA A 370 -17.51 17.24 20.02
N GLY A 371 -17.35 18.43 19.43
CA GLY A 371 -17.89 19.68 19.95
C GLY A 371 -18.31 20.62 18.81
N SER A 372 -19.59 20.97 18.80
CA SER A 372 -20.31 21.72 17.75
C SER A 372 -20.43 23.20 18.08
N LYS A 373 -20.38 24.11 17.08
CA LYS A 373 -21.06 25.43 17.06
C LYS A 373 -20.95 26.13 15.68
N LYS A 374 -22.02 26.86 15.30
CA LYS A 374 -22.23 27.71 14.10
C LYS A 374 -22.99 28.98 14.56
N PRO A 375 -23.26 30.01 13.70
CA PRO A 375 -22.57 30.50 12.49
C PRO A 375 -22.48 32.06 12.42
N SER A 376 -21.78 32.63 11.43
CA SER A 376 -22.37 33.58 10.43
C SER A 376 -21.33 34.39 9.63
N LYS A 377 -21.85 34.94 8.51
CA LYS A 377 -21.34 35.94 7.55
C LYS A 377 -20.80 35.40 6.22
N GLN A 378 -21.49 35.84 5.18
CA GLN A 378 -21.27 35.53 3.77
C GLN A 378 -19.85 35.91 3.36
N SER A 379 -19.22 34.96 2.68
CA SER A 379 -17.86 34.99 2.19
C SER A 379 -17.90 34.38 0.79
N PRO A 380 -16.87 34.59 -0.05
CA PRO A 380 -16.87 34.23 -1.46
C PRO A 380 -17.17 32.74 -1.70
N ALA A 381 -17.59 32.39 -2.92
CA ALA A 381 -18.00 31.05 -3.37
C ALA A 381 -17.31 29.91 -2.59
N LYS A 382 -18.02 29.32 -1.63
CA LYS A 382 -17.47 28.31 -0.71
C LYS A 382 -17.55 26.93 -1.35
N ILE A 383 -16.41 26.25 -1.38
CA ILE A 383 -16.37 24.78 -1.51
C ILE A 383 -16.61 24.19 -0.12
N SER A 384 -17.58 23.27 -0.01
CA SER A 384 -17.83 22.47 1.18
C SER A 384 -17.51 21.01 0.89
N ILE A 385 -16.82 20.37 1.84
CA ILE A 385 -16.36 18.99 1.74
C ILE A 385 -17.05 18.18 2.83
N SER A 386 -17.60 17.02 2.47
CA SER A 386 -18.10 16.04 3.42
C SER A 386 -17.45 14.68 3.11
N THR A 387 -16.76 14.14 4.10
CA THR A 387 -16.36 12.73 4.15
C THR A 387 -17.45 11.99 4.92
N ARG A 388 -18.25 11.16 4.24
CA ARG A 388 -19.21 10.27 4.92
C ARG A 388 -18.63 8.85 4.93
N PRO A 389 -18.58 8.16 6.08
CA PRO A 389 -18.46 6.72 6.11
C PRO A 389 -19.66 6.10 5.38
N TYR A 390 -19.42 5.11 4.53
CA TYR A 390 -20.45 4.44 3.75
C TYR A 390 -21.36 3.62 4.68
N SER A 391 -22.63 4.01 4.81
CA SER A 391 -23.69 3.16 5.39
C SER A 391 -24.51 2.53 4.27
N GLY A 392 -24.02 1.42 3.73
CA GLY A 392 -24.78 0.59 2.79
C GLY A 392 -25.82 -0.23 3.55
N ARG A 393 -27.11 0.06 3.37
CA ARG A 393 -28.20 -0.84 3.73
C ARG A 393 -28.62 -1.60 2.45
N PRO A 394 -28.83 -2.92 2.48
CA PRO A 394 -29.15 -3.69 1.27
C PRO A 394 -30.56 -3.35 0.78
N SER A 395 -30.68 -3.07 -0.51
CA SER A 395 -31.96 -2.86 -1.18
C SER A 395 -32.65 -4.21 -1.42
N SER A 396 -33.77 -4.47 -0.76
CA SER A 396 -34.69 -5.54 -1.11
C SER A 396 -35.51 -5.15 -2.34
N ALA A 397 -35.44 -5.97 -3.38
CA ALA A 397 -36.34 -5.92 -4.52
C ALA A 397 -37.70 -6.55 -4.17
N SER A 398 -38.80 -5.91 -4.58
CA SER A 398 -40.05 -6.58 -4.92
C SER A 398 -40.91 -5.70 -5.84
N ALA A 399 -41.50 -6.35 -6.83
CA ALA A 399 -42.09 -5.82 -8.03
C ALA A 399 -43.50 -5.20 -7.86
N SER A 400 -43.90 -4.47 -8.92
CA SER A 400 -45.09 -4.73 -9.75
C SER A 400 -46.15 -3.62 -9.84
N GLY A 401 -46.57 -3.38 -11.09
CA GLY A 401 -47.83 -2.75 -11.53
C GLY A 401 -47.81 -1.22 -11.59
N GLY A 402 -48.19 -0.53 -12.67
CA GLY A 402 -48.80 -0.93 -13.93
C GLY A 402 -49.46 0.30 -14.57
N GLY A 403 -49.49 0.34 -15.92
CA GLY A 403 -50.36 1.21 -16.73
C GLY A 403 -49.96 2.69 -16.82
N GLY A 404 -49.97 3.36 -17.96
CA GLY A 404 -50.39 3.01 -19.31
C GLY A 404 -50.59 4.32 -20.10
N GLY A 405 -50.48 4.23 -21.43
CA GLY A 405 -51.24 5.09 -22.34
C GLY A 405 -50.53 6.26 -23.02
N GLY A 406 -50.31 6.09 -24.33
CA GLY A 406 -50.55 7.09 -25.40
C GLY A 406 -49.65 8.34 -25.44
N GLY A 407 -49.14 8.82 -26.57
CA GLY A 407 -49.31 8.44 -27.96
C GLY A 407 -48.83 9.58 -28.87
N SER A 408 -48.53 9.20 -30.10
CA SER A 408 -48.66 9.98 -31.36
C SER A 408 -47.70 11.13 -31.71
N GLY A 409 -47.22 11.04 -32.96
CA GLY A 409 -46.79 12.14 -33.83
C GLY A 409 -45.26 12.26 -33.97
N GLY A 410 -44.61 12.15 -35.13
CA GLY A 410 -45.03 12.23 -36.51
C GLY A 410 -43.99 13.05 -37.30
N GLY A 411 -43.63 12.61 -38.51
CA GLY A 411 -42.86 13.38 -39.52
C GLY A 411 -41.34 13.20 -39.44
N ALA A 412 -40.69 12.37 -40.27
CA ALA A 412 -40.42 12.58 -41.70
C ALA A 412 -39.67 13.88 -42.03
N SER A 413 -38.39 13.81 -42.41
CA SER A 413 -37.97 13.85 -43.82
C SER A 413 -36.46 14.09 -43.97
N GLN A 414 -35.81 13.23 -44.76
CA GLN A 414 -34.79 13.47 -45.80
C GLN A 414 -33.90 14.73 -45.66
N ARG A 415 -32.59 14.75 -45.92
CA ARG A 415 -31.92 14.42 -47.20
C ARG A 415 -30.47 14.96 -47.14
N ARG A 416 -29.51 14.18 -47.65
CA ARG A 416 -28.32 14.59 -48.47
C ARG A 416 -27.31 15.60 -47.85
N ARG A 417 -25.99 15.57 -48.07
CA ARG A 417 -25.12 14.90 -49.06
C ARG A 417 -23.64 15.20 -48.66
N ARG A 418 -22.76 14.24 -48.95
CA ARG A 418 -21.41 14.37 -49.57
C ARG A 418 -20.30 15.18 -48.84
N SER A 419 -19.20 14.49 -48.53
CA SER A 419 -17.87 14.56 -49.19
C SER A 419 -16.99 15.71 -48.67
N GLY A 420 -15.71 15.58 -48.36
CA GLY A 420 -14.71 14.55 -48.55
C GLY A 420 -13.33 15.14 -48.18
N SER A 421 -12.26 14.34 -48.33
CA SER A 421 -10.82 14.68 -48.30
C SER A 421 -10.27 15.34 -47.02
N ALA A 422 -9.42 14.68 -46.23
CA ALA A 422 -8.00 14.38 -46.51
C ALA A 422 -7.14 15.64 -46.67
N PHE A 423 -6.29 15.92 -45.68
CA PHE A 423 -4.94 16.46 -45.91
C PHE A 423 -3.98 15.97 -44.83
N LYS A 424 -2.78 15.65 -45.29
CA LYS A 424 -1.62 15.08 -44.62
C LYS A 424 -0.51 16.14 -44.69
N ARG A 425 0.48 16.02 -43.80
CA ARG A 425 1.76 16.77 -43.70
C ARG A 425 1.66 18.10 -42.95
N ASP A 426 2.58 18.45 -42.06
CA ASP A 426 3.99 18.04 -41.92
C ASP A 426 4.34 17.25 -40.64
#